data_AF-A0A2M9IJN3-F1
#
_entry.id   AF-A0A2M9IJN3-F1
#
_cell.length_a   1.000
_cell.length_b   1.000
_cell.length_c   1.000
_cell.angle_alpha   90.00
_cell.angle_beta   90.00
_cell.angle_gamma   90.00
#
_symmetry.space_group_name_H-M   'P 1'
#
loop_
_entity.id
_entity.type
_entity.pdbx_description
1 polymer ?
#
loop_
_entity_poly.entity_id
_entity_poly.type
_entity_poly.pdbx_seq_one_letter_code
_entity_poly.pdbx_strand_id
1 'polypeptide(L)'
;MAAGGFCKLPNGTVVVALNLPSPAVDGTGGVRVLVHAQNRARALTRLRNLGLRAVYLRGNAAPPTPDEVTAVLHHPDGLIWRTSPGDTVGAPELWHPIRALLRRPPAHHQPS
;
A
#
# COMPACT_ATOMS: atom_id res chain seq x y z
N MET A 1 9.29 8.47 -17.93
CA MET A 1 10.35 8.38 -16.91
C MET A 1 9.73 8.41 -15.52
N ALA A 2 9.61 7.26 -14.86
CA ALA A 2 9.10 7.18 -13.49
C ALA A 2 10.22 7.53 -12.50
N ALA A 3 10.43 8.83 -12.23
CA ALA A 3 11.45 9.33 -11.30
C ALA A 3 10.99 9.31 -9.82
N GLY A 4 10.27 8.28 -9.40
CA GLY A 4 9.75 8.12 -8.04
C GLY A 4 8.60 7.13 -8.02
N GLY A 5 8.32 6.50 -6.89
CA GLY A 5 7.36 5.40 -6.70
C GLY A 5 5.88 5.80 -6.85
N PHE A 6 5.55 6.54 -7.91
CA PHE A 6 4.20 6.92 -8.27
C PHE A 6 4.09 6.99 -9.80
N CYS A 7 2.90 6.71 -10.31
CA CYS A 7 2.54 6.84 -11.72
C CYS A 7 1.51 7.96 -11.88
N LYS A 8 1.63 8.76 -12.94
CA LYS A 8 0.59 9.71 -13.33
C LYS A 8 -0.34 9.05 -14.33
N LEU A 9 -1.64 9.20 -14.11
CA LEU A 9 -2.68 8.69 -14.99
C LEU A 9 -3.08 9.74 -16.03
N PRO A 10 -3.63 9.33 -17.18
CA PRO A 10 -4.03 10.26 -18.24
C PRO A 10 -5.14 11.24 -17.82
N ASN A 11 -5.92 10.91 -16.79
CA ASN A 11 -6.93 11.78 -16.18
C ASN A 11 -6.35 12.87 -15.25
N GLY A 12 -5.02 12.97 -15.13
CA GLY A 12 -4.36 13.95 -14.26
C GLY A 12 -4.25 13.55 -12.79
N THR A 13 -4.78 12.39 -12.39
CA THR A 13 -4.59 11.81 -11.05
C THR A 13 -3.29 11.02 -10.95
N VAL A 14 -2.91 10.60 -9.74
CA VAL A 14 -1.71 9.81 -9.49
C VAL A 14 -2.01 8.58 -8.67
N VAL A 15 -1.27 7.51 -8.95
CA VAL A 15 -1.18 6.32 -8.10
C VAL A 15 0.18 6.34 -7.43
N VAL A 16 0.22 6.36 -6.10
CA VAL A 16 1.44 6.35 -5.30
C VAL A 16 1.61 4.98 -4.68
N ALA A 17 2.78 4.37 -4.84
CA ALA A 17 3.18 3.10 -4.25
C ALA A 17 4.25 3.33 -3.18
N LEU A 18 3.97 2.90 -1.96
CA LEU A 18 4.87 3.07 -0.83
C LEU A 18 5.05 1.75 -0.10
N ASN A 19 6.30 1.34 0.07
CA ASN A 19 6.62 0.25 0.97
C ASN A 19 6.76 0.83 2.39
N LEU A 20 5.87 0.43 3.29
CA LEU A 20 5.88 0.79 4.70
C LEU A 20 6.29 -0.45 5.51
N PRO A 21 6.95 -0.30 6.67
CA PRO A 21 7.01 -1.40 7.64
C PRO A 21 5.60 -1.77 8.07
N SER A 22 5.31 -3.06 8.25
CA SER A 22 4.01 -3.50 8.76
C SER A 22 3.72 -2.84 10.11
N PRO A 23 2.51 -2.29 10.33
CA PRO A 23 2.09 -1.77 11.62
C PRO A 23 1.76 -2.87 12.64
N ALA A 24 1.81 -4.16 12.25
CA ALA A 24 1.65 -5.26 13.19
C ALA A 24 2.81 -5.26 14.20
N VAL A 25 2.49 -5.48 15.48
CA VAL A 25 3.45 -5.52 16.60
C VAL A 25 4.59 -6.52 16.40
N ASP A 26 4.39 -7.52 15.54
CA ASP A 26 5.37 -8.56 15.23
C ASP A 26 6.36 -8.16 14.12
N GLY A 27 6.15 -7.03 13.43
CA GLY A 27 7.13 -6.39 12.53
C GLY A 27 7.67 -7.23 11.36
N THR A 28 7.18 -8.45 11.18
CA THR A 28 7.69 -9.43 10.22
C THR A 28 6.92 -9.27 8.91
N GLY A 29 7.30 -8.28 8.10
CA GLY A 29 6.64 -8.03 6.83
C GLY A 29 6.71 -6.57 6.39
N GLY A 30 7.35 -6.26 5.28
CA GLY A 30 7.05 -5.00 4.58
C GLY A 30 5.61 -5.03 4.04
N VAL A 31 4.86 -3.94 4.14
CA VAL A 31 3.57 -3.78 3.44
C VAL A 31 3.72 -2.78 2.31
N ARG A 32 3.16 -3.11 1.15
CA ARG A 32 3.12 -2.24 -0.01
C ARG A 32 1.74 -1.60 -0.11
N VAL A 33 1.69 -0.30 0.10
CA VAL A 33 0.47 0.50 0.12
C VAL A 33 0.34 1.28 -1.17
N LEU A 34 -0.84 1.24 -1.78
CA LEU A 34 -1.19 1.93 -3.01
C LEU A 34 -2.30 2.94 -2.75
N VAL A 35 -2.08 4.16 -3.22
CA VAL A 35 -3.00 5.28 -3.02
C VAL A 35 -3.32 5.94 -4.34
N HIS A 36 -4.59 5.95 -4.72
CA HIS A 36 -5.12 6.79 -5.79
C HIS A 36 -5.53 8.15 -5.20
N ALA A 37 -4.98 9.22 -5.77
CA ALA A 37 -5.24 10.58 -5.33
C ALA A 37 -5.04 11.60 -6.46
N GLN A 38 -5.54 12.82 -6.27
CA GLN A 38 -5.35 13.90 -7.25
C GLN A 38 -3.88 14.29 -7.43
N ASN A 39 -3.07 14.21 -6.37
CA ASN A 39 -1.65 14.51 -6.40
C ASN A 39 -0.91 13.79 -5.25
N ARG A 40 0.42 13.80 -5.30
CA ARG A 40 1.25 13.12 -4.29
C ARG A 40 1.02 13.64 -2.87
N ALA A 41 0.85 14.95 -2.70
CA ALA A 41 0.63 15.54 -1.38
C ALA A 41 -0.66 15.01 -0.74
N ARG A 42 -1.76 14.93 -1.51
CA ARG A 42 -3.04 14.38 -1.05
C ARG A 42 -2.93 12.90 -0.69
N ALA A 43 -2.18 12.11 -1.46
CA ALA A 43 -1.91 10.71 -1.10
C ALA A 43 -1.22 10.59 0.26
N LEU A 44 -0.16 11.38 0.48
CA LEU A 44 0.57 11.39 1.76
C LEU A 44 -0.30 11.88 2.93
N THR A 45 -1.13 12.90 2.71
CA THR A 45 -2.08 13.37 3.72
C THR A 45 -3.07 12.27 4.11
N ARG A 46 -3.62 11.51 3.15
CA ARG A 46 -4.54 10.40 3.45
C ARG A 46 -3.85 9.33 4.30
N LEU A 47 -2.62 8.95 3.98
CA LEU A 47 -1.85 7.99 4.79
C LEU A 47 -1.61 8.51 6.20
N ARG A 48 -1.24 9.79 6.35
CA ARG A 48 -1.03 10.39 7.67
C ARG A 48 -2.30 10.41 8.50
N ASN A 49 -3.45 10.70 7.88
CA ASN A 49 -4.75 10.68 8.54
C ASN A 49 -5.17 9.27 9.01
N LEU A 50 -4.61 8.22 8.41
CA LEU A 50 -4.84 6.83 8.81
C LEU A 50 -3.91 6.36 9.95
N GLY A 51 -3.07 7.25 10.47
CA GLY A 51 -2.13 6.91 11.54
C GLY A 51 -0.80 6.33 11.07
N LEU A 52 -0.55 6.29 9.74
CA LEU A 52 0.73 5.88 9.17
C LEU A 52 1.70 7.08 9.25
N ARG A 53 2.33 7.25 10.42
CA ARG A 53 2.91 8.54 10.84
C ARG A 53 4.27 8.92 10.26
N ALA A 54 5.08 8.02 9.73
CA ALA A 54 6.32 8.43 9.07
C ALA A 54 6.90 7.28 8.25
N VAL A 55 6.62 7.27 6.95
CA VAL A 55 7.51 6.58 6.02
C VAL A 55 8.27 7.66 5.29
N TYR A 56 9.52 7.83 5.73
CA TYR A 56 10.53 8.50 4.94
C TYR A 56 10.39 8.01 3.50
N LEU A 57 10.24 8.94 2.56
CA LEU A 57 10.14 8.71 1.11
C LEU A 57 11.27 7.83 0.54
N ARG A 58 12.24 7.40 1.36
CA ARG A 58 13.27 6.40 1.06
C ARG A 58 12.72 5.07 0.55
N GLY A 59 11.48 4.69 0.86
CA GLY A 59 10.83 3.49 0.30
C GLY A 59 10.12 3.69 -1.05
N ASN A 60 10.04 4.94 -1.53
CA ASN A 60 9.31 5.34 -2.74
C ASN A 60 10.18 5.21 -4.02
N ALA A 61 11.02 4.17 -4.10
CA ALA A 61 11.91 3.98 -5.24
C ALA A 61 11.25 3.12 -6.34
N ALA A 62 10.35 2.23 -5.97
CA ALA A 62 9.70 1.31 -6.90
C ALA A 62 8.41 1.90 -7.46
N PRO A 63 8.29 2.14 -8.78
CA PRO A 63 7.05 2.58 -9.40
C PRO A 63 5.94 1.54 -9.19
N PRO A 64 4.65 1.96 -9.18
CA PRO A 64 3.54 1.01 -9.18
C PRO A 64 3.54 0.19 -10.47
N THR A 65 3.25 -1.11 -10.38
CA THR A 65 3.06 -1.99 -11.55
C THR A 65 1.68 -1.74 -12.21
N PRO A 66 1.48 -2.15 -13.47
CA PRO A 66 0.17 -2.00 -14.13
C PRO A 66 -0.99 -2.69 -13.39
N ASP A 67 -0.74 -3.86 -12.79
CA ASP A 67 -1.72 -4.57 -11.97
C ASP A 67 -2.06 -3.80 -10.69
N GLU A 68 -1.05 -3.21 -10.04
CA GLU A 68 -1.22 -2.35 -8.86
C GLU A 68 -2.08 -1.12 -9.17
N VAL A 69 -1.85 -0.50 -10.33
CA VAL A 69 -2.64 0.63 -10.81
C VAL A 69 -4.10 0.22 -11.07
N THR A 70 -4.30 -0.92 -11.73
CA THR A 70 -5.64 -1.44 -12.02
C THR A 70 -6.40 -1.74 -10.71
N ALA A 71 -5.77 -2.45 -9.77
CA ALA A 71 -6.38 -2.83 -8.51
C ALA A 71 -6.84 -1.62 -7.69
N VAL A 72 -6.03 -0.56 -7.58
CA VAL A 72 -6.40 0.63 -6.80
C VAL A 72 -7.52 1.44 -7.46
N LEU A 73 -7.58 1.46 -8.80
CA LEU A 73 -8.62 2.16 -9.55
C LEU A 73 -10.00 1.50 -9.44
N HIS A 74 -10.04 0.17 -9.30
CA HIS A 74 -11.28 -0.57 -9.08
C HIS A 74 -11.73 -0.58 -7.61
N HIS A 75 -10.92 -0.07 -6.68
CA HIS A 75 -11.26 -0.06 -5.27
C HIS A 75 -12.06 1.21 -4.89
N PRO A 76 -13.20 1.09 -4.18
CA PRO A 76 -14.08 2.22 -3.89
C PRO A 76 -13.41 3.34 -3.07
N ASP A 77 -12.50 2.98 -2.15
CA ASP A 77 -11.78 3.97 -1.33
C ASP A 77 -10.59 4.62 -2.05
N GLY A 78 -10.20 4.08 -3.22
CA GLY A 78 -8.96 4.45 -3.93
C GLY A 78 -7.70 4.16 -3.12
N LEU A 79 -7.73 3.14 -2.27
CA LEU A 79 -6.68 2.87 -1.29
C LEU A 79 -6.65 1.37 -0.92
N ILE A 80 -5.54 0.71 -1.25
CA ILE A 80 -5.33 -0.72 -1.00
C ILE A 80 -3.93 -0.97 -0.45
N TRP A 81 -3.73 -2.13 0.15
CA TRP A 81 -2.41 -2.61 0.56
C TRP A 81 -2.27 -4.10 0.24
N ARG A 82 -1.03 -4.54 0.14
CA ARG A 82 -0.63 -5.95 0.10
C ARG A 82 0.62 -6.16 0.93
N THR A 83 0.94 -7.40 1.28
CA THR A 83 2.27 -7.76 1.78
C THR A 83 3.32 -7.49 0.70
N SER A 84 4.56 -7.26 1.11
CA SER A 84 5.66 -7.10 0.18
C SER A 84 6.05 -8.49 -0.34
N PRO A 85 6.18 -8.69 -1.66
CA PRO A 85 6.41 -10.01 -2.28
C PRO A 85 7.74 -10.68 -1.90
N GLY A 86 8.56 -10.05 -1.04
CA GLY A 86 9.79 -10.62 -0.51
C GLY A 86 9.65 -11.38 0.82
N ASP A 87 8.53 -11.25 1.53
CA ASP A 87 8.38 -11.78 2.90
C ASP A 87 7.58 -13.09 3.00
N THR A 88 6.79 -13.46 1.99
CA THR A 88 5.92 -14.65 2.07
C THR A 88 6.25 -15.69 1.01
N VAL A 89 6.97 -16.74 1.41
CA VAL A 89 7.09 -17.98 0.65
C VAL A 89 5.74 -18.70 0.70
N GLY A 90 4.95 -18.63 -0.37
CA GLY A 90 3.92 -19.65 -0.66
C GLY A 90 2.44 -19.28 -0.60
N ALA A 91 2.03 -18.01 -0.56
CA ALA A 91 0.61 -17.64 -0.69
C ALA A 91 0.38 -16.64 -1.85
N PRO A 92 -0.72 -16.78 -2.62
CA PRO A 92 -1.13 -15.74 -3.56
C PRO A 92 -1.46 -14.48 -2.75
N GLU A 93 -0.66 -13.43 -2.87
CA GLU A 93 -0.89 -12.16 -2.17
C GLU A 93 -2.25 -11.57 -2.59
N LEU A 94 -3.20 -11.55 -1.67
CA LEU A 94 -4.53 -10.99 -1.87
C LEU A 94 -4.49 -9.46 -1.68
N TRP A 95 -5.20 -8.73 -2.54
CA TRP A 95 -5.37 -7.28 -2.38
C TRP A 95 -6.28 -7.00 -1.19
N HIS A 96 -5.77 -6.27 -0.19
CA HIS A 96 -6.52 -5.96 1.01
C HIS A 96 -6.92 -4.48 1.04
N PRO A 97 -8.17 -4.16 1.46
CA PRO A 97 -8.57 -2.79 1.68
C PRO A 97 -7.79 -2.22 2.88
N ILE A 98 -7.43 -0.92 2.90
CA ILE A 98 -6.67 -0.35 4.04
C ILE A 98 -7.36 -0.60 5.38
N ARG A 99 -8.69 -0.69 5.38
CA ARG A 99 -9.47 -0.96 6.58
C ARG A 99 -9.14 -2.32 7.19
N ALA A 100 -8.62 -3.28 6.42
CA ALA A 100 -8.12 -4.56 6.93
C ALA A 100 -6.71 -4.45 7.56
N LEU A 101 -5.95 -3.40 7.21
CA LEU A 101 -4.71 -3.06 7.91
C LEU A 101 -5.03 -2.42 9.28
N LEU A 102 -6.09 -1.60 9.33
CA LEU A 102 -6.52 -0.88 10.54
C LEU A 102 -7.42 -1.74 11.46
N ARG A 103 -8.30 -2.55 10.89
CA ARG A 103 -8.97 -3.66 11.58
C ARG A 103 -7.93 -4.76 11.71
N ARG A 104 -7.16 -4.71 12.79
CA ARG A 104 -6.46 -5.86 13.38
C ARG A 104 -7.06 -7.17 12.84
N PRO A 105 -6.36 -7.95 12.00
CA PRO A 105 -6.70 -9.35 11.88
C PRO A 105 -6.52 -9.89 13.31
N PRO A 106 -7.53 -10.52 13.94
CA PRO A 106 -7.20 -11.41 15.04
C PRO A 106 -6.13 -12.33 14.47
N ALA A 107 -4.98 -12.42 15.14
CA ALA A 107 -3.99 -13.42 14.85
C ALA A 107 -4.77 -14.70 14.58
N HIS A 108 -4.69 -15.22 13.35
CA HIS A 108 -5.21 -16.54 13.07
C HIS A 108 -4.22 -17.47 13.75
N HIS A 109 -4.35 -17.54 15.08
CA HIS A 109 -3.89 -18.64 15.89
C HIS A 109 -4.53 -19.84 15.21
N GLN A 110 -3.72 -20.61 14.52
CA GLN A 110 -4.10 -21.90 13.99
C GLN A 110 -3.87 -22.90 15.11
N PRO A 111 -4.89 -23.29 15.91
CA PRO A 111 -4.91 -24.58 16.57
C PRO A 111 -5.29 -25.62 15.49
N SER A 112 -4.77 -26.84 15.42
CA SER A 112 -3.94 -27.67 16.30
C SER A 112 -3.18 -28.68 15.42
#